data_AF-A0A3E4N335-F1
#
_entry.id   AF-A0A3E4N335-F1
#
_cell.length_a   1.000
_cell.length_b   1.000
_cell.length_c   1.000
_cell.angle_alpha   90.00
_cell.angle_beta   90.00
_cell.angle_gamma   90.00
#
_symmetry.space_group_name_H-M   'P 1'
#
loop_
_entity.id
_entity.type
_entity.pdbx_description
1 polymer ?
#
loop_
_entity_poly.entity_id
_entity_poly.type
_entity_poly.pdbx_seq_one_letter_code
_entity_poly.pdbx_strand_id
1 'polypeptide(L)'
;MKEERKLTFGKYKGQEIKYIILTHIGYIMWCFENINWFKLTDQEQALYDAIAIMIKKERLPMTFPVEMMYKHIKDRESYEKLNTPFTFNYGYISLRMSEKDNPIFNSIEKYITHKIRRNSTKECSSFESLSGDLTGLSHSMNKEIEKARLNGESDEEIYGYWGSMNDYKAL
;
A
#
# COMPACT_ATOMS: atom_id res chain seq x y z
N MET A 1 15.22 12.01 14.57
CA MET A 1 14.08 11.29 13.97
C MET A 1 13.52 10.33 14.99
N LYS A 2 12.20 10.28 15.18
CA LYS A 2 11.58 9.21 16.01
C LYS A 2 11.78 7.88 15.28
N GLU A 3 12.09 6.83 16.03
CA GLU A 3 12.21 5.48 15.48
C GLU A 3 10.84 5.03 14.95
N GLU A 4 10.81 4.54 13.70
CA GLU A 4 9.56 4.04 13.10
C GLU A 4 9.20 2.69 13.69
N ARG A 5 7.90 2.46 13.92
CA ARG A 5 7.43 1.21 14.50
C ARG A 5 7.62 0.06 13.51
N LYS A 6 8.24 -1.02 13.99
CA LYS A 6 8.44 -2.26 13.24
C LYS A 6 7.44 -3.31 13.68
N LEU A 7 7.08 -4.21 12.76
CA LEU A 7 6.36 -5.41 13.15
C LEU A 7 7.25 -6.30 14.02
N THR A 8 6.67 -6.85 15.07
CA THR A 8 7.36 -7.75 16.01
C THR A 8 7.03 -9.23 15.76
N PHE A 9 6.17 -9.50 14.77
CA PHE A 9 5.61 -10.82 14.48
C PHE A 9 5.40 -11.01 12.97
N GLY A 10 5.14 -12.26 12.59
CA GLY A 10 4.71 -12.60 11.24
C GLY A 10 5.76 -12.39 10.15
N LYS A 11 5.32 -12.34 8.89
CA LYS A 11 6.15 -12.47 7.69
C LYS A 11 7.12 -11.32 7.56
N TYR A 12 6.64 -10.14 7.92
CA TYR A 12 7.38 -8.88 7.83
C TYR A 12 7.96 -8.45 9.18
N LYS A 13 8.22 -9.40 10.11
CA LYS A 13 8.89 -9.12 11.39
C LYS A 13 10.21 -8.38 11.15
N GLY A 14 10.43 -7.31 11.90
CA GLY A 14 11.59 -6.43 11.79
C GLY A 14 11.47 -5.36 10.70
N GLN A 15 10.44 -5.39 9.85
CA GLN A 15 10.18 -4.34 8.86
C GLN A 15 9.27 -3.25 9.43
N GLU A 16 9.48 -2.02 8.95
CA GLU A 16 8.72 -0.84 9.37
C GLU A 16 7.28 -0.89 8.81
N ILE A 17 6.30 -0.59 9.66
CA ILE A 17 4.88 -0.77 9.30
C ILE A 17 4.46 0.16 8.16
N LYS A 18 4.96 1.40 8.13
CA LYS A 18 4.72 2.33 7.01
C LYS A 18 5.25 1.77 5.69
N TYR A 19 6.40 1.12 5.70
CA TYR A 19 6.95 0.47 4.51
C TYR A 19 6.05 -0.69 4.05
N ILE A 20 5.53 -1.49 4.98
CA ILE A 20 4.59 -2.58 4.67
C ILE A 20 3.25 -2.03 4.15
N ILE A 21 2.74 -0.90 4.66
CA ILE A 21 1.54 -0.25 4.10
C ILE A 21 1.79 0.14 2.65
N LEU A 22 2.95 0.74 2.35
CA LEU A 22 3.30 1.19 1.01
C LEU A 22 3.53 0.06 0.02
N THR A 23 3.91 -1.14 0.48
CA THR A 23 4.34 -2.25 -0.39
C THR A 23 3.42 -3.46 -0.35
N HIS A 24 2.76 -3.73 0.77
CA HIS A 24 2.01 -4.96 1.02
C HIS A 24 0.77 -4.67 1.87
N ILE A 25 -0.01 -3.66 1.49
CA ILE A 25 -1.19 -3.19 2.24
C ILE A 25 -2.21 -4.30 2.56
N GLY A 26 -2.31 -5.34 1.70
CA GLY A 26 -3.15 -6.50 1.95
C GLY A 26 -2.77 -7.27 3.22
N TYR A 27 -1.49 -7.30 3.60
CA TYR A 27 -1.04 -7.91 4.84
C TYR A 27 -1.51 -7.12 6.07
N ILE A 28 -1.56 -5.78 5.98
CA ILE A 28 -2.10 -4.93 7.04
C ILE A 28 -3.61 -5.16 7.23
N MET A 29 -4.36 -5.27 6.12
CA MET A 29 -5.77 -5.68 6.16
C MET A 29 -5.94 -7.05 6.83
N TRP A 30 -5.12 -8.03 6.45
CA TRP A 30 -5.15 -9.35 7.07
C TRP A 30 -4.87 -9.29 8.58
N CYS A 31 -3.90 -8.48 9.01
CA CYS A 31 -3.63 -8.30 10.44
C CYS A 31 -4.84 -7.71 11.19
N PHE A 32 -5.59 -6.78 10.59
CA PHE A 32 -6.81 -6.27 11.22
C PHE A 32 -7.89 -7.34 11.41
N GLU A 33 -8.05 -8.24 10.44
CA GLU A 33 -9.08 -9.28 10.50
C GLU A 33 -8.68 -10.48 11.39
N ASN A 34 -7.38 -10.72 11.59
CA ASN A 34 -6.90 -11.95 12.24
C ASN A 34 -6.18 -11.73 13.58
N ILE A 35 -5.75 -10.50 13.88
CA ILE A 35 -4.96 -10.22 15.07
C ILE A 35 -5.65 -9.13 15.90
N ASN A 36 -6.43 -9.56 16.88
CA ASN A 36 -7.27 -8.69 17.71
C ASN A 36 -6.53 -7.52 18.38
N TRP A 37 -5.25 -7.70 18.72
CA TRP A 37 -4.43 -6.67 19.36
C TRP A 37 -3.71 -5.76 18.37
N PHE A 38 -3.66 -6.12 17.08
CA PHE A 38 -2.96 -5.34 16.08
C PHE A 38 -3.73 -4.07 15.75
N LYS A 39 -3.08 -2.92 15.94
CA LYS A 39 -3.62 -1.60 15.63
C LYS A 39 -2.55 -0.74 14.99
N LEU A 40 -2.97 0.14 14.09
CA LEU A 40 -2.14 1.22 13.58
C LEU A 40 -2.21 2.43 14.51
N THR A 41 -1.09 3.14 14.61
CA THR A 41 -1.04 4.51 15.14
C THR A 41 -1.74 5.47 14.18
N ASP A 42 -2.06 6.69 14.63
CA ASP A 42 -2.77 7.66 13.80
C ASP A 42 -2.02 8.00 12.50
N GLN A 43 -0.68 8.09 12.55
CA GLN A 43 0.14 8.33 11.36
C GLN A 43 0.12 7.16 10.38
N GLU A 44 0.23 5.93 10.89
CA GLU A 44 0.18 4.73 10.05
C GLU A 44 -1.22 4.55 9.46
N GLN A 45 -2.28 4.86 10.22
CA GLN A 45 -3.66 4.80 9.73
C GLN A 45 -3.91 5.84 8.63
N ALA A 46 -3.45 7.09 8.80
CA ALA A 46 -3.58 8.12 7.77
C ALA A 46 -2.91 7.69 6.45
N LEU A 47 -1.74 7.03 6.54
CA LEU A 47 -1.07 6.46 5.38
C LEU A 47 -1.86 5.30 4.77
N TYR A 48 -2.35 4.36 5.59
CA TYR A 48 -3.17 3.23 5.14
C TYR A 48 -4.42 3.72 4.39
N ASP A 49 -5.15 4.67 4.97
CA ASP A 49 -6.36 5.25 4.40
C ASP A 49 -6.05 5.91 3.05
N ALA A 50 -4.99 6.73 2.99
CA ALA A 50 -4.60 7.42 1.75
C ALA A 50 -4.23 6.46 0.61
N ILE A 51 -3.53 5.36 0.91
CA ILE A 51 -3.17 4.33 -0.08
C ILE A 51 -4.39 3.50 -0.50
N ALA A 52 -5.25 3.12 0.45
CA ALA A 52 -6.49 2.40 0.15
C ALA A 52 -7.45 3.23 -0.72
N ILE A 53 -7.55 4.53 -0.45
CA ILE A 53 -8.33 5.48 -1.27
C ILE A 53 -7.73 5.59 -2.68
N MET A 54 -6.40 5.66 -2.82
CA MET A 54 -5.73 5.67 -4.12
C MET A 54 -6.04 4.40 -4.91
N ILE A 55 -5.91 3.22 -4.29
CA ILE A 55 -6.26 1.93 -4.92
C ILE A 55 -7.70 1.95 -5.45
N LYS A 56 -8.66 2.49 -4.67
CA LYS A 56 -10.06 2.63 -5.09
C LYS A 56 -10.23 3.61 -6.24
N LYS A 57 -9.61 4.79 -6.14
CA LYS A 57 -9.69 5.88 -7.13
C LYS A 57 -9.18 5.44 -8.49
N GLU A 58 -8.00 4.81 -8.51
CA GLU A 58 -7.33 4.36 -9.72
C GLU A 58 -7.82 2.98 -10.20
N ARG A 59 -8.76 2.36 -9.46
CA ARG A 59 -9.33 1.02 -9.76
C ARG A 59 -8.26 -0.05 -9.96
N LEU A 60 -7.26 -0.05 -9.09
CA LEU A 60 -6.12 -0.96 -9.24
C LEU A 60 -6.56 -2.42 -9.02
N PRO A 61 -6.16 -3.36 -9.90
CA PRO A 61 -6.50 -4.77 -9.75
C PRO A 61 -5.64 -5.38 -8.64
N MET A 62 -6.21 -5.48 -7.44
CA MET A 62 -5.52 -6.09 -6.29
C MET A 62 -5.77 -7.59 -6.24
N THR A 63 -4.81 -8.33 -5.68
CA THR A 63 -4.84 -9.79 -5.56
C THR A 63 -5.53 -10.30 -4.29
N PHE A 64 -6.14 -9.39 -3.53
CA PHE A 64 -6.86 -9.63 -2.29
C PHE A 64 -8.20 -8.88 -2.32
N PRO A 65 -9.20 -9.28 -1.51
CA PRO A 65 -10.53 -8.66 -1.49
C PRO A 65 -10.46 -7.22 -0.96
N VAL A 66 -10.57 -6.26 -1.88
CA VAL A 66 -10.40 -4.82 -1.60
C VAL A 66 -11.52 -4.26 -0.72
N GLU A 67 -12.70 -4.87 -0.72
CA GLU A 67 -13.84 -4.49 0.11
C GLU A 67 -13.50 -4.62 1.59
N MET A 68 -12.77 -5.68 1.97
CA MET A 68 -12.31 -5.86 3.35
C MET A 68 -11.27 -4.80 3.72
N MET A 69 -10.39 -4.41 2.80
CA MET A 69 -9.46 -3.31 3.01
C MET A 69 -10.21 -1.99 3.24
N TYR A 70 -11.22 -1.70 2.42
CA TYR A 70 -12.00 -0.46 2.53
C TYR A 70 -12.81 -0.35 3.82
N LYS A 71 -13.20 -1.47 4.44
CA LYS A 71 -13.87 -1.51 5.74
C LYS A 71 -13.01 -0.89 6.86
N HIS A 72 -11.68 -0.98 6.74
CA HIS A 72 -10.74 -0.49 7.75
C HIS A 72 -10.32 0.98 7.56
N ILE A 73 -10.85 1.66 6.55
CA ILE A 73 -10.59 3.09 6.34
C ILE A 73 -11.34 3.90 7.39
N LYS A 74 -10.60 4.74 8.13
CA LYS A 74 -11.17 5.62 9.17
C LYS A 74 -11.56 7.00 8.63
N ASP A 75 -10.79 7.56 7.70
CA ASP A 75 -11.13 8.81 7.03
C ASP A 75 -12.23 8.59 5.97
N ARG A 76 -13.48 8.60 6.44
CA ARG A 76 -14.66 8.40 5.59
C ARG A 76 -14.90 9.57 4.64
N GLU A 77 -14.58 10.80 5.06
CA GLU A 77 -14.78 11.99 4.23
C GLU A 77 -13.89 11.93 2.97
N SER A 78 -12.60 11.66 3.14
CA SER A 78 -11.68 11.50 2.02
C SER A 78 -12.02 10.27 1.18
N TYR A 79 -12.51 9.20 1.80
CA TYR A 79 -12.94 7.99 1.08
C TYR A 79 -14.13 8.22 0.15
N GLU A 80 -15.15 8.95 0.60
CA GLU A 80 -16.32 9.28 -0.21
C GLU A 80 -15.96 10.21 -1.38
N LYS A 81 -15.04 11.16 -1.15
CA LYS A 81 -14.57 12.11 -2.16
C LYS A 81 -13.48 11.54 -3.07
N LEU A 82 -12.99 10.32 -2.80
CA LEU A 82 -11.79 9.74 -3.42
C LEU A 82 -10.60 10.72 -3.38
N ASN A 83 -10.49 11.44 -2.27
CA ASN A 83 -9.45 12.43 -2.04
C ASN A 83 -8.22 11.77 -1.43
N THR A 84 -7.09 11.85 -2.12
CA THR A 84 -5.83 11.27 -1.66
C THR A 84 -4.68 12.02 -2.31
N PRO A 85 -3.58 12.25 -1.59
CA PRO A 85 -2.41 12.92 -2.14
C PRO A 85 -1.65 12.02 -3.13
N PHE A 86 -1.93 10.71 -3.14
CA PHE A 86 -1.25 9.73 -3.98
C PHE A 86 -1.92 9.53 -5.34
N THR A 87 -1.09 9.17 -6.32
CA THR A 87 -1.48 8.74 -7.66
C THR A 87 -0.68 7.50 -8.04
N PHE A 88 -1.18 6.71 -8.98
CA PHE A 88 -0.46 5.56 -9.49
C PHE A 88 -0.01 5.82 -10.93
N ASN A 89 1.30 5.83 -11.18
CA ASN A 89 1.87 6.11 -12.50
C ASN A 89 2.94 5.07 -12.85
N TYR A 90 2.84 4.46 -14.03
CA TYR A 90 3.86 3.53 -14.58
C TYR A 90 4.31 2.42 -13.64
N GLY A 91 3.40 1.90 -12.81
CA GLY A 91 3.74 0.84 -11.85
C GLY A 91 4.13 1.34 -10.46
N TYR A 92 4.20 2.66 -10.23
CA TYR A 92 4.69 3.25 -9.00
C TYR A 92 3.68 4.19 -8.33
N ILE A 93 3.71 4.22 -6.99
CA ILE A 93 3.00 5.25 -6.22
C ILE A 93 3.79 6.55 -6.35
N SER A 94 3.07 7.60 -6.76
CA SER A 94 3.61 8.94 -6.95
C SER A 94 2.88 9.96 -6.10
N LEU A 95 3.62 10.92 -5.57
CA LEU A 95 3.09 12.12 -4.93
C LEU A 95 3.33 13.34 -5.83
N ARG A 96 2.33 14.23 -5.94
CA ARG A 96 2.49 15.53 -6.61
C ARG A 96 3.31 16.48 -5.74
N MET A 97 4.20 17.27 -6.34
CA MET A 97 5.01 18.24 -5.58
C MET A 97 4.18 19.34 -4.89
N SER A 98 2.95 19.60 -5.35
CA SER A 98 2.00 20.48 -4.66
C SER A 98 1.59 19.98 -3.28
N GLU A 99 1.74 18.67 -3.02
CA GLU A 99 1.43 18.01 -1.74
C GLU A 99 2.68 17.87 -0.86
N LYS A 100 3.80 18.56 -1.16
CA LYS A 100 5.05 18.44 -0.40
C LYS A 100 4.91 18.78 1.09
N ASP A 101 3.96 19.66 1.43
CA ASP A 101 3.72 20.10 2.80
C ASP A 101 2.73 19.18 3.54
N ASN A 102 2.23 18.13 2.85
CA ASN A 102 1.34 17.14 3.44
C ASN A 102 2.08 16.34 4.53
N PRO A 103 1.54 16.25 5.76
CA PRO A 103 2.19 15.52 6.85
C PRO A 103 2.49 14.05 6.52
N ILE A 104 1.68 13.43 5.67
CA ILE A 104 1.89 12.04 5.21
C ILE A 104 3.20 11.95 4.43
N PHE A 105 3.50 12.92 3.57
CA PHE A 105 4.72 12.93 2.76
C PHE A 105 5.98 12.91 3.61
N ASN A 106 6.09 13.82 4.58
CA ASN A 106 7.23 13.89 5.49
C ASN A 106 7.45 12.57 6.24
N SER A 107 6.37 11.82 6.50
CA SER A 107 6.45 10.55 7.22
C SER A 107 6.96 9.38 6.38
N ILE A 108 6.99 9.51 5.04
CA ILE A 108 7.39 8.45 4.12
C ILE A 108 8.52 8.85 3.17
N GLU A 109 9.01 10.08 3.23
CA GLU A 109 10.04 10.62 2.32
C GLU A 109 11.25 9.68 2.20
N LYS A 110 11.68 9.06 3.31
CA LYS A 110 12.81 8.14 3.34
C LYS A 110 12.62 6.85 2.52
N TYR A 111 11.38 6.48 2.18
CA TYR A 111 11.06 5.32 1.34
C TYR A 111 10.96 5.68 -0.15
N ILE A 112 11.03 6.97 -0.48
CA ILE A 112 10.93 7.46 -1.86
C ILE A 112 12.32 7.45 -2.47
N THR A 113 12.54 6.55 -3.41
CA THR A 113 13.85 6.32 -4.04
C THR A 113 14.07 7.10 -5.34
N HIS A 114 13.02 7.64 -5.99
CA HIS A 114 13.16 8.35 -7.27
C HIS A 114 12.44 9.70 -7.32
N LYS A 115 13.18 10.76 -7.69
CA LYS A 115 12.58 12.02 -8.12
C LYS A 115 12.38 11.98 -9.63
N ILE A 116 11.14 11.82 -10.10
CA ILE A 116 10.84 11.85 -11.53
C ILE A 116 10.66 13.31 -11.96
N ARG A 117 11.61 13.82 -12.73
CA ARG A 117 11.53 15.14 -13.36
C ARG A 117 11.11 14.97 -14.82
N ARG A 118 9.93 15.46 -15.21
CA ARG A 118 9.53 15.54 -16.62
C ARG A 118 9.96 16.87 -17.22
N ASN A 119 10.86 16.82 -18.20
CA ASN A 119 11.04 17.91 -19.15
C ASN A 119 10.11 17.65 -20.33
N SER A 120 8.93 18.29 -20.38
CA SER A 120 8.08 18.26 -21.58
C SER A 120 8.29 19.52 -22.40
N THR A 121 9.01 19.40 -23.52
CA THR A 121 8.93 20.31 -24.66
C THR A 121 7.53 20.21 -25.28
N LYS A 122 6.59 20.99 -24.71
CA LYS A 122 5.40 21.61 -25.32
C LYS A 122 4.42 21.98 -24.21
N GLU A 123 4.44 23.26 -23.87
CA GLU A 123 3.32 24.07 -23.36
C GLU A 123 2.28 23.36 -22.47
N CYS A 124 2.74 22.76 -21.38
CA CYS A 124 1.96 22.68 -20.14
C CYS A 124 2.94 22.63 -18.97
N SER A 125 2.89 23.67 -18.12
CA SER A 125 3.83 23.93 -17.04
C SER A 125 3.84 22.85 -15.95
N SER A 126 5.05 22.41 -15.58
CA SER A 126 5.44 21.75 -14.33
C SER A 126 4.65 20.51 -13.89
N PHE A 127 5.07 19.32 -14.34
CA PHE A 127 4.77 18.05 -13.66
C PHE A 127 6.05 17.51 -13.01
N GLU A 128 6.32 17.91 -11.77
CA GLU A 128 7.32 17.28 -10.91
C GLU A 128 6.60 16.32 -9.95
N SER A 129 6.99 15.04 -9.97
CA SER A 129 6.38 13.99 -9.13
C SER A 129 7.48 13.18 -8.45
N LEU A 130 7.27 12.87 -7.17
CA LEU A 130 8.14 12.00 -6.40
C LEU A 130 7.57 10.59 -6.43
N SER A 131 8.37 9.63 -6.89
CA SER A 131 7.97 8.23 -7.10
C SER A 131 8.82 7.32 -6.25
N GLY A 132 8.20 6.42 -5.48
CA GLY A 132 8.93 5.42 -4.70
C GLY A 132 9.16 4.15 -5.51
N ASP A 133 10.33 3.52 -5.36
CA ASP A 133 10.56 2.13 -5.77
C ASP A 133 9.85 1.21 -4.79
N LEU A 134 8.56 1.04 -5.04
CA LEU A 134 7.67 0.18 -4.29
C LEU A 134 7.44 -1.11 -5.06
N THR A 135 8.52 -1.75 -5.52
CA THR A 135 8.48 -3.08 -6.15
C THR A 135 7.58 -4.06 -5.42
N GLY A 136 7.46 -3.96 -4.10
CA GLY A 136 6.52 -4.76 -3.31
C GLY A 136 5.03 -4.45 -3.57
N LEU A 137 4.60 -3.18 -3.73
CA LEU A 137 3.20 -2.88 -4.11
C LEU A 137 2.97 -3.22 -5.56
N SER A 138 3.95 -2.89 -6.40
CA SER A 138 3.98 -3.36 -7.77
C SER A 138 3.90 -4.87 -7.79
N HIS A 139 4.43 -5.63 -6.83
CA HIS A 139 4.30 -7.09 -6.72
C HIS A 139 2.96 -7.51 -6.08
N SER A 140 2.38 -6.74 -5.16
CA SER A 140 1.02 -7.00 -4.65
C SER A 140 -0.04 -6.77 -5.74
N MET A 141 0.25 -5.91 -6.71
CA MET A 141 -0.51 -5.65 -7.94
C MET A 141 -0.14 -6.63 -9.06
N ASN A 142 1.16 -6.79 -9.32
CA ASN A 142 1.82 -7.66 -10.31
C ASN A 142 2.21 -9.00 -9.69
N LYS A 143 1.38 -9.53 -8.79
CA LYS A 143 1.30 -10.98 -8.58
C LYS A 143 0.57 -11.51 -9.80
N GLU A 144 1.24 -11.33 -10.93
CA GLU A 144 1.00 -11.83 -12.25
C GLU A 144 -0.46 -11.92 -12.69
N ILE A 145 -0.73 -11.23 -13.79
CA ILE A 145 -1.68 -11.68 -14.81
C ILE A 145 -1.50 -13.19 -15.16
N GLU A 146 -0.41 -13.88 -14.77
CA GLU A 146 -0.22 -15.35 -14.80
C GLU A 146 -1.02 -16.18 -13.76
N LYS A 147 -1.49 -15.64 -12.63
CA LYS A 147 -2.42 -16.40 -11.76
C LYS A 147 -3.75 -16.70 -12.47
N ALA A 148 -4.04 -15.99 -13.56
CA ALA A 148 -5.21 -16.20 -14.40
C ALA A 148 -5.08 -17.37 -15.39
N ARG A 149 -3.91 -18.04 -15.54
CA ARG A 149 -3.82 -19.18 -16.48
C ARG A 149 -3.37 -20.53 -15.94
N LEU A 150 -2.22 -20.71 -15.29
CA LEU A 150 -1.73 -22.03 -14.84
C LEU A 150 -0.42 -21.77 -14.10
N ASN A 151 -0.15 -22.40 -12.95
CA ASN A 151 1.23 -22.77 -12.53
C ASN A 151 1.32 -23.55 -11.20
N GLY A 152 0.23 -23.76 -10.45
CA GLY A 152 0.25 -24.73 -9.34
C GLY A 152 1.16 -24.37 -8.17
N GLU A 153 1.50 -23.09 -7.99
CA GLU A 153 2.14 -22.60 -6.77
C GLU A 153 1.19 -22.72 -5.57
N SER A 154 1.76 -23.12 -4.44
CA SER A 154 1.08 -23.42 -3.19
C SER A 154 0.73 -22.16 -2.39
N ASP A 155 -0.34 -22.19 -1.58
CA ASP A 155 -0.71 -21.07 -0.70
C ASP A 155 0.46 -20.74 0.25
N GLU A 156 1.30 -21.73 0.54
CA GLU A 156 2.50 -21.67 1.34
C GLU A 156 3.62 -20.86 0.71
N GLU A 157 3.77 -20.87 -0.62
CA GLU A 157 4.74 -20.04 -1.37
C GLU A 157 4.24 -18.61 -1.52
N ILE A 158 2.93 -18.47 -1.69
CA ILE A 158 2.25 -17.19 -1.86
C ILE A 158 2.22 -16.38 -0.55
N TYR A 159 1.89 -17.04 0.55
CA TYR A 159 1.70 -16.40 1.85
C TYR A 159 2.90 -16.63 2.77
N GLY A 160 3.73 -17.67 2.58
CA GLY A 160 5.03 -17.87 3.24
C GLY A 160 4.99 -18.81 4.46
N TYR A 161 4.55 -20.06 4.29
CA TYR A 161 4.24 -21.02 5.37
C TYR A 161 3.15 -20.54 6.35
N TRP A 162 2.20 -19.75 5.86
CA TRP A 162 1.02 -19.36 6.62
C TRP A 162 0.00 -20.45 6.39
N GLY A 163 -0.58 -20.98 7.47
CA GLY A 163 -1.69 -21.93 7.38
C GLY A 163 -2.72 -21.50 6.34
N SER A 164 -3.35 -22.49 5.71
CA SER A 164 -4.23 -22.30 4.57
C SER A 164 -5.22 -21.17 4.83
N MET A 165 -5.56 -20.41 3.79
CA MET A 165 -6.67 -19.46 3.86
C MET A 165 -7.99 -20.15 4.28
N ASN A 166 -8.09 -21.48 4.37
CA ASN A 166 -9.26 -22.16 4.93
C ASN A 166 -9.20 -22.48 6.44
N ASP A 167 -8.09 -22.17 7.13
CA ASP A 167 -7.92 -22.53 8.54
C ASP A 167 -8.87 -21.74 9.48
N TYR A 168 -9.51 -20.67 8.99
CA TYR A 168 -10.56 -19.96 9.73
C TYR A 168 -11.92 -20.68 9.76
N LYS A 169 -12.12 -21.74 8.96
CA LYS A 169 -13.38 -22.52 8.96
C LYS A 169 -13.43 -23.59 10.05
N ALA A 170 -12.35 -23.75 10.82
CA ALA A 170 -12.20 -24.78 11.84
C ALA A 170 -12.26 -24.25 13.29
N LEU A 171 -12.71 -23.00 13.50
CA LEU A 171 -12.96 -22.41 14.83
C LEU A 171 -14.43 -22.05 15.03
#